data_AF-A0A7W8GI64-F1
#
_entry.id   AF-A0A7W8GI64-F1
#
_cell.length_a   1.000
_cell.length_b   1.000
_cell.length_c   1.000
_cell.angle_alpha   90.00
_cell.angle_beta   90.00
_cell.angle_gamma   90.00
#
_symmetry.space_group_name_H-M   'P 1'
#
loop_
_entity.id
_entity.type
_entity.pdbx_description
1 polymer ?
#
loop_
_entity_poly.entity_id
_entity_poly.type
_entity_poly.pdbx_seq_one_letter_code
_entity_poly.pdbx_strand_id
1 'polypeptide(L)'
;MRFLLRPLLRRLLPLLVASLGAAGAATLSLSPGQTGRLGDFTLTLLRVQDSRCRPEVQCVQAGDVRASVLVRRGERLALLRLTLPAPLVTSALDG
;
A
#
# COMPACT_ATOMS: atom_id res chain seq x y z
N MET A 1 -35.92 1.51 -39.65
CA MET A 1 -36.01 1.09 -38.23
C MET A 1 -34.74 1.47 -37.45
N ARG A 2 -34.39 2.76 -37.31
CA ARG A 2 -33.13 3.21 -36.65
C ARG A 2 -33.29 4.34 -35.62
N PHE A 3 -34.53 4.75 -35.29
CA PHE A 3 -34.77 5.98 -34.53
C PHE A 3 -35.18 5.79 -33.05
N LEU A 4 -35.28 4.56 -32.55
CA LEU A 4 -35.70 4.28 -31.16
C LEU A 4 -34.56 3.78 -30.24
N LEU A 5 -33.36 3.51 -30.77
CA LEU A 5 -32.23 3.05 -29.94
C LEU A 5 -31.52 4.20 -29.20
N ARG A 6 -31.64 5.44 -29.72
CA ARG A 6 -30.92 6.64 -29.22
C ARG A 6 -31.42 7.22 -27.89
N PRO A 7 -32.74 7.30 -27.57
CA PRO A 7 -33.20 7.95 -26.35
C PRO A 7 -33.06 7.08 -25.10
N LEU A 8 -33.10 5.74 -25.24
CA LEU A 8 -32.90 4.82 -24.12
C LEU A 8 -31.45 4.81 -23.64
N LEU A 9 -30.49 4.76 -24.56
CA LEU A 9 -29.06 4.76 -24.23
C LEU A 9 -28.64 6.05 -23.50
N ARG A 10 -29.29 7.18 -23.79
CA ARG A 10 -29.03 8.50 -23.19
C ARG A 10 -29.57 8.66 -21.76
N ARG A 11 -30.59 7.87 -21.38
CA ARG A 11 -31.18 7.90 -20.02
C ARG A 11 -30.52 6.92 -19.05
N LEU A 12 -29.85 5.88 -19.56
CA LEU A 12 -29.13 4.89 -18.73
C LEU A 12 -27.68 5.31 -18.42
N LEU A 13 -27.11 6.23 -19.20
CA LEU A 13 -25.74 6.72 -19.02
C LEU A 13 -25.44 7.35 -17.64
N PRO A 14 -26.30 8.19 -17.02
CA PRO A 14 -25.97 8.78 -15.72
C PRO A 14 -26.03 7.75 -14.58
N LEU A 15 -26.77 6.64 -14.74
CA LEU A 15 -26.87 5.59 -13.72
C LEU A 15 -25.59 4.72 -13.68
N LEU A 16 -24.95 4.51 -14.83
CA LEU A 16 -23.71 3.72 -14.96
C LEU A 16 -22.47 4.46 -14.45
N VAL A 17 -22.48 5.80 -14.41
CA VAL A 17 -21.35 6.60 -13.90
C VAL A 17 -21.31 6.61 -12.36
N ALA A 18 -22.46 6.47 -11.70
CA ALA A 18 -22.56 6.44 -10.24
C ALA A 18 -22.07 5.12 -9.60
N SER A 19 -21.88 4.07 -10.39
CA SER A 19 -21.40 2.76 -9.92
C SER A 19 -19.89 2.54 -10.12
N LEU A 20 -19.14 3.56 -10.57
CA LEU A 20 -17.69 3.54 -10.46
C LEU A 20 -17.31 3.67 -8.99
N GLY A 21 -17.26 2.51 -8.31
CA GLY A 21 -16.83 2.41 -6.93
C GLY A 21 -15.49 3.10 -6.74
N ALA A 22 -15.41 3.98 -5.73
CA ALA A 22 -14.15 4.59 -5.34
C ALA A 22 -13.18 3.47 -4.92
N ALA A 23 -12.19 3.18 -5.76
CA ALA A 23 -11.05 2.37 -5.38
C ALA A 23 -10.24 3.16 -4.34
N GLY A 24 -10.66 3.08 -3.08
CA GLY A 24 -10.00 3.74 -1.97
C GLY A 24 -8.71 3.01 -1.64
N ALA A 25 -7.57 3.69 -1.78
CA ALA A 25 -6.33 3.25 -1.16
C ALA A 25 -6.48 3.39 0.37
N ALA A 26 -6.92 2.33 1.03
CA ALA A 26 -6.95 2.28 2.48
C ALA A 26 -5.52 2.13 3.02
N THR A 27 -5.17 2.92 4.03
CA THR A 27 -3.90 2.80 4.75
C THR A 27 -4.17 2.28 6.15
N LEU A 28 -3.25 1.46 6.67
CA LEU A 28 -3.29 0.93 8.02
C LEU A 28 -1.96 1.22 8.69
N SER A 29 -1.99 1.93 9.81
CA SER A 29 -0.81 2.19 10.65
C SER A 29 -0.82 1.23 11.84
N LEU A 30 0.28 0.51 12.03
CA LEU A 30 0.45 -0.45 13.12
C LEU A 30 1.81 -0.22 13.78
N SER A 31 1.83 -0.33 15.11
CA SER A 31 3.06 -0.53 15.88
C SER A 31 3.40 -2.02 15.97
N PRO A 32 4.67 -2.40 16.21
CA PRO A 32 5.02 -3.79 16.47
C PRO A 32 4.16 -4.40 17.60
N GLY A 33 3.72 -5.64 17.39
CA GLY A 33 2.76 -6.35 18.24
C GLY A 33 1.29 -6.03 17.94
N GLN A 34 0.98 -4.96 17.20
CA GLN A 34 -0.40 -4.61 16.87
C GLN A 34 -0.94 -5.40 15.69
N THR A 35 -2.25 -5.60 15.74
CA THR A 35 -3.03 -6.24 14.67
C THR A 35 -4.11 -5.27 14.19
N GLY A 36 -4.30 -5.19 12.89
CA GLY A 36 -5.40 -4.43 12.28
C GLY A 36 -5.93 -5.11 11.03
N ARG A 37 -6.97 -4.53 10.44
CA ARG A 37 -7.60 -5.04 9.23
C ARG A 37 -7.42 -4.08 8.08
N LEU A 38 -7.14 -4.65 6.91
CA LEU A 38 -7.09 -3.93 5.64
C LEU A 38 -7.91 -4.73 4.62
N GLY A 39 -9.16 -4.34 4.43
CA GLY A 39 -10.15 -5.14 3.68
C GLY A 39 -10.37 -6.52 4.30
N ASP A 40 -10.19 -7.56 3.48
CA ASP A 40 -10.32 -8.96 3.89
C ASP A 40 -9.10 -9.51 4.67
N PHE A 41 -8.03 -8.72 4.75
CA PHE A 41 -6.78 -9.14 5.38
C PHE A 41 -6.74 -8.69 6.84
N THR A 42 -6.36 -9.60 7.72
CA THR A 42 -5.92 -9.29 9.08
C THR A 42 -4.39 -9.28 9.08
N LEU A 43 -3.80 -8.16 9.47
CA LEU A 43 -2.37 -7.92 9.44
C LEU A 43 -1.87 -7.75 10.88
N THR A 44 -0.87 -8.52 11.28
CA THR A 44 -0.15 -8.32 12.54
C THR A 44 1.28 -7.93 12.24
N LEU A 45 1.70 -6.74 12.69
CA LEU A 45 3.08 -6.31 12.55
C LEU A 45 3.89 -6.95 13.67
N LEU A 46 4.75 -7.90 13.36
CA LEU A 46 5.50 -8.65 14.38
C LEU A 46 6.76 -7.91 14.83
N ARG A 47 7.51 -7.36 13.87
CA ARG A 47 8.78 -6.68 14.12
C ARG A 47 9.09 -5.70 13.01
N VAL A 48 9.72 -4.58 13.38
CA VAL A 48 10.40 -3.66 12.47
C VAL A 48 11.86 -3.57 12.91
N GLN A 49 12.78 -3.63 11.96
CA GLN A 49 14.20 -3.38 12.15
C GLN A 49 14.60 -2.27 11.19
N ASP A 50 15.13 -1.18 11.73
CA ASP A 50 15.66 -0.08 10.95
C ASP A 50 17.19 -0.07 11.11
N SER A 51 17.88 -0.40 10.03
CA SER A 51 19.35 -0.41 9.96
C SER A 51 19.89 0.76 9.12
N ARG A 52 19.03 1.73 8.82
CA ARG A 52 19.45 2.94 8.11
C ARG A 52 20.33 3.80 9.01
N CYS A 53 21.11 4.65 8.36
CA CYS A 53 21.93 5.63 9.05
C CYS A 53 21.06 6.74 9.62
N ARG A 54 21.42 7.18 10.83
CA ARG A 54 20.79 8.38 11.38
C ARG A 54 21.20 9.60 10.56
N PRO A 55 20.35 10.62 10.46
CA PRO A 55 20.67 11.82 9.66
C PRO A 55 21.96 12.51 10.09
N GLU A 56 22.35 12.38 11.36
CA GLU A 56 23.49 13.08 11.95
C GLU A 56 24.82 12.33 11.84
N VAL A 57 24.83 11.13 11.22
CA VAL A 57 26.04 10.30 11.08
C VAL A 57 26.38 10.04 9.62
N GLN A 58 27.65 10.21 9.28
CA GLN A 58 28.16 9.88 7.95
C GLN A 58 28.54 8.40 7.91
N CYS A 59 27.72 7.60 7.23
CA CYS A 59 27.95 6.18 7.03
C CYS A 59 28.60 5.90 5.68
N VAL A 60 29.45 4.87 5.67
CA VAL A 60 30.01 4.33 4.41
C VAL A 60 28.93 3.61 3.59
N GLN A 61 28.00 2.90 4.24
CA GLN A 61 26.85 2.27 3.59
C GLN A 61 25.61 2.34 4.50
N ALA A 62 24.47 2.73 3.92
CA ALA A 62 23.17 2.70 4.61
C ALA A 62 22.52 1.32 4.46
N GLY A 63 21.96 0.79 5.56
CA GLY A 63 21.15 -0.43 5.54
C GLY A 63 19.69 -0.16 5.14
N ASP A 64 18.83 -1.17 5.32
CA ASP A 64 17.42 -1.12 4.95
C ASP A 64 16.49 -1.05 6.17
N VAL A 65 15.21 -0.77 5.91
CA VAL A 65 14.13 -1.08 6.85
C VAL A 65 13.57 -2.46 6.50
N ARG A 66 13.49 -3.34 7.49
CA ARG A 66 12.90 -4.67 7.35
C ARG A 66 11.71 -4.83 8.28
N ALA A 67 10.59 -5.33 7.77
CA ALA A 67 9.39 -5.62 8.55
C ALA A 67 8.95 -7.07 8.39
N SER A 68 8.56 -7.70 9.50
CA SER A 68 7.93 -9.02 9.50
C SER A 68 6.43 -8.85 9.80
N VAL A 69 5.60 -9.26 8.86
CA VAL A 69 4.14 -9.08 8.93
C VAL A 69 3.46 -10.43 8.80
N LEU A 70 2.64 -10.79 9.78
CA LEU A 70 1.75 -11.92 9.67
C LEU A 70 0.47 -11.48 8.95
N VAL A 71 0.12 -12.17 7.88
CA VAL A 71 -1.06 -11.89 7.07
C VAL A 71 -2.00 -13.07 7.18
N ARG A 72 -3.26 -12.81 7.55
CA ARG A 72 -4.33 -13.80 7.57
C ARG A 72 -5.47 -13.37 6.67
N ARG A 73 -5.98 -14.30 5.85
CA ARG A 73 -7.20 -14.14 5.06
C ARG A 73 -8.05 -15.40 5.18
N GLY A 74 -9.11 -15.34 5.99
CA GLY A 74 -9.84 -16.54 6.41
C GLY A 74 -8.92 -17.50 7.18
N GLU A 75 -8.83 -18.74 6.68
CA GLU A 75 -7.96 -19.79 7.23
C GLU A 75 -6.53 -19.77 6.68
N ARG A 76 -6.26 -18.92 5.67
CA ARG A 76 -4.91 -18.83 5.08
C ARG A 76 -4.06 -17.89 5.89
N LEU A 77 -2.82 -18.29 6.14
CA LEU A 77 -1.86 -17.56 6.93
C LEU A 77 -0.50 -17.54 6.22
N ALA A 78 0.13 -16.37 6.15
CA ALA A 78 1.42 -16.17 5.52
C ALA A 78 2.27 -15.20 6.35
N LEU A 79 3.56 -15.50 6.48
CA LEU A 79 4.54 -14.60 7.06
C LEU A 79 5.27 -13.88 5.93
N LEU A 80 5.07 -12.56 5.83
CA LEU A 80 5.75 -11.71 4.84
C LEU A 80 6.96 -11.03 5.48
N ARG A 81 8.06 -11.00 4.74
CA ARG A 81 9.24 -10.20 5.07
C ARG A 81 9.36 -9.08 4.04
N LEU A 82 9.06 -7.86 4.47
CA LEU A 82 9.12 -6.67 3.63
C LEU A 82 10.49 -6.01 3.84
N THR A 83 11.11 -5.57 2.76
CA THR A 83 12.34 -4.76 2.79
C THR A 83 12.07 -3.47 2.04
N LEU A 84 12.26 -2.34 2.72
CA LEU A 84 12.24 -1.02 2.10
C LEU A 84 13.68 -0.53 2.02
N PRO A 85 14.18 -0.24 0.81
CA PRO A 85 15.54 0.22 0.63
C PRO A 85 15.75 1.58 1.30
N ALA A 86 17.00 1.89 1.66
CA ALA A 86 17.37 3.25 2.01
C ALA A 86 16.93 4.22 0.89
N PRO A 87 16.42 5.42 1.23
CA PRO A 87 16.18 6.45 0.22
C PRO A 87 17.50 6.75 -0.50
N LEU A 88 17.46 6.78 -1.83
CA LEU A 88 18.59 7.20 -2.64
C LEU A 88 18.94 8.64 -2.24
N VAL A 89 20.06 8.82 -1.56
CA VAL A 89 20.65 10.16 -1.39
C VAL A 89 21.18 10.55 -2.76
N THR A 90 20.39 11.26 -3.55
CA THR A 90 20.90 11.90 -4.76
C THR A 90 21.80 13.05 -4.29
N SER A 91 23.10 12.80 -4.25
CA SER A 91 24.11 13.82 -4.01
C SER A 91 24.04 14.84 -5.14
N ALA A 92 23.20 15.86 -5.00
CA ALA A 92 23.21 17.04 -5.87
C ALA A 92 24.40 17.94 -5.48
N LEU A 93 25.61 17.39 -5.54
CA LEU A 93 26.89 18.10 -5.42
C LEU A 93 27.95 17.30 -6.21
N ASP A 94 27.71 17.10 -7.50
CA ASP A 94 28.76 16.74 -8.47
C ASP A 94 28.68 17.78 -9.61
N GLY A 95 29.51 18.83 -9.51
CA GLY A 95 29.81 19.79 -10.60
C GLY A 95 29.22 21.19 -10.44
#